data_AF-K0PYW7-F1
#
_entry.id   AF-K0PYW7-F1
#
_cell.length_a   1.000
_cell.length_b   1.000
_cell.length_c   1.000
_cell.angle_alpha   90.00
_cell.angle_beta   90.00
_cell.angle_gamma   90.00
#
_symmetry.space_group_name_H-M   'P 1'
#
loop_
_entity.id
_entity.type
_entity.pdbx_description
1 polymer ?
#
loop_
_entity_poly.entity_id
_entity_poly.type
_entity_poly.pdbx_seq_one_letter_code
_entity_poly.pdbx_strand_id
1 'polypeptide(L)'
;MNGSFFQPVDAAKVPRFAGHSTFMRLPAVTSAAGLDIALVGIPWDGGTTNRAGARHGPREVRNQSSLMRRVHHVSGTEPFSIANVADVGDLSVNPIDLIDGLSRIEKGMAEIVTAGAIPLSVGGDHLTTLPVLRALATGGPIGLIHFDAHSDTNDCYFGDNPYTHGTPFRRAIEEGLLDPGRIVQIGIRGSIYDAGEHDWAKQQGVRIIYMEEFVSRGAEDVMREAREIVGGLPTYVTFDIDSIDPSMAPGTGTPETGGFTTREAQQMIRLLAGVRIVGADVVEVSPPFDLAGMTALAGATMMFELLCVIAKQVEELRKASQI
;
A
#
# COMPACT_ATOMS: atom_id res chain seq x y z
N MET A 1 -22.27 -22.19 -1.06
CA MET A 1 -21.70 -21.92 -2.39
C MET A 1 -20.47 -22.82 -2.56
N ASN A 2 -20.59 -23.86 -3.38
CA ASN A 2 -19.54 -24.86 -3.62
C ASN A 2 -18.62 -24.43 -4.78
N GLY A 3 -17.89 -23.33 -4.61
CA GLY A 3 -16.79 -22.95 -5.49
C GLY A 3 -15.52 -22.85 -4.66
N SER A 4 -14.46 -23.57 -5.04
CA SER A 4 -13.14 -23.39 -4.41
C SER A 4 -12.61 -22.00 -4.74
N PHE A 5 -12.11 -21.26 -3.75
CA PHE A 5 -11.40 -20.00 -3.97
C PHE A 5 -10.21 -20.18 -4.91
N PHE A 6 -9.88 -19.12 -5.65
CA PHE A 6 -8.71 -19.12 -6.54
C PHE A 6 -7.43 -19.48 -5.79
N GLN A 7 -6.57 -20.27 -6.43
CA GLN A 7 -5.30 -20.73 -5.87
C GLN A 7 -4.14 -20.26 -6.74
N PRO A 8 -2.97 -19.98 -6.14
CA PRO A 8 -1.73 -19.83 -6.89
C PRO A 8 -1.41 -21.08 -7.71
N VAL A 9 -0.67 -20.90 -8.81
CA VAL A 9 -0.12 -22.02 -9.58
C VAL A 9 0.68 -22.95 -8.66
N ASP A 10 0.35 -24.25 -8.69
CA ASP A 10 0.99 -25.28 -7.88
C ASP A 10 2.50 -25.37 -8.19
N ALA A 11 3.31 -24.91 -7.24
CA ALA A 11 4.77 -24.85 -7.37
C ALA A 11 5.43 -26.24 -7.40
N ALA A 12 4.74 -27.31 -6.99
CA ALA A 12 5.23 -28.68 -7.14
C ALA A 12 5.07 -29.21 -8.58
N LYS A 13 4.20 -28.59 -9.39
CA LYS A 13 3.93 -28.96 -10.79
C LYS A 13 4.56 -28.00 -11.78
N VAL A 14 4.50 -26.69 -11.50
CA VAL A 14 5.08 -25.65 -12.36
C VAL A 14 6.10 -24.85 -11.56
N PRO A 15 7.40 -24.90 -11.93
CA PRO A 15 8.43 -24.20 -11.19
C PRO A 15 8.17 -22.69 -11.17
N ARG A 16 8.70 -22.01 -10.14
CA ARG A 16 8.41 -20.59 -9.87
C ARG A 16 8.91 -19.64 -10.96
N PHE A 17 9.92 -20.04 -11.73
CA PHE A 17 10.43 -19.28 -12.87
C PHE A 17 9.58 -19.41 -14.14
N ALA A 18 8.46 -20.14 -14.10
CA ALA A 18 7.63 -20.43 -15.27
C ALA A 18 6.15 -20.05 -15.05
N GLY A 19 5.40 -19.94 -16.15
CA GLY A 19 4.01 -19.49 -16.18
C GLY A 19 3.90 -17.97 -16.37
N HIS A 20 2.67 -17.47 -16.44
CA HIS A 20 2.43 -16.03 -16.50
C HIS A 20 2.72 -15.38 -15.14
N SER A 21 3.41 -14.24 -15.16
CA SER A 21 3.78 -13.47 -13.96
C SER A 21 2.63 -12.56 -13.52
N THR A 22 1.62 -13.14 -12.87
CA THR A 22 0.58 -12.44 -12.12
C THR A 22 0.98 -12.30 -10.65
N PHE A 23 0.33 -11.41 -9.90
CA PHE A 23 0.56 -11.28 -8.47
C PHE A 23 0.34 -12.62 -7.77
N MET A 24 1.37 -13.07 -7.04
CA MET A 24 1.40 -14.33 -6.31
C MET A 24 1.12 -15.56 -7.18
N ARG A 25 1.26 -15.46 -8.50
CA ARG A 25 0.88 -16.48 -9.50
C ARG A 25 -0.59 -16.89 -9.40
N LEU A 26 -1.48 -15.97 -9.02
CA LEU A 26 -2.94 -16.18 -9.02
C LEU A 26 -3.52 -16.07 -10.44
N PRO A 27 -4.75 -16.56 -10.67
CA PRO A 27 -5.47 -16.30 -11.92
C PRO A 27 -5.61 -14.79 -12.18
N ALA A 28 -5.42 -14.39 -13.44
CA ALA A 28 -5.80 -13.07 -13.91
C ALA A 28 -7.30 -13.06 -14.24
N VAL A 29 -8.03 -12.11 -13.68
CA VAL A 29 -9.48 -11.90 -13.93
C VAL A 29 -9.73 -10.47 -14.39
N THR A 30 -10.81 -10.26 -15.14
CA THR A 30 -11.15 -8.94 -15.70
C THR A 30 -12.15 -8.15 -14.85
N SER A 31 -12.56 -8.70 -13.70
CA SER A 31 -13.53 -8.07 -12.79
C SER A 31 -13.27 -8.53 -11.36
N ALA A 32 -13.50 -7.63 -10.41
CA ALA A 32 -13.46 -7.92 -8.98
C ALA A 32 -14.74 -8.59 -8.44
N ALA A 33 -15.76 -8.82 -9.30
CA ALA A 33 -17.02 -9.42 -8.88
C ALA A 33 -16.82 -10.78 -8.21
N GLY A 34 -17.26 -10.90 -6.95
CA GLY A 34 -17.15 -12.12 -6.16
C GLY A 34 -15.78 -12.37 -5.53
N LEU A 35 -14.81 -11.46 -5.69
CA LEU A 35 -13.58 -11.47 -4.90
C LEU A 35 -13.83 -10.87 -3.52
N ASP A 36 -13.15 -11.39 -2.50
CA ASP A 36 -13.03 -10.71 -1.22
C ASP A 36 -11.89 -9.67 -1.27
N ILE A 37 -10.80 -9.99 -1.99
CA ILE A 37 -9.61 -9.15 -2.10
C ILE A 37 -9.17 -9.11 -3.57
N ALA A 38 -8.99 -7.91 -4.11
CA ALA A 38 -8.49 -7.69 -5.47
C ALA A 38 -7.04 -7.20 -5.43
N LEU A 39 -6.13 -7.96 -6.06
CA LEU A 39 -4.75 -7.54 -6.23
C LEU A 39 -4.64 -6.73 -7.53
N VAL A 40 -4.20 -5.48 -7.45
CA VAL A 40 -4.26 -4.56 -8.59
C VAL A 40 -2.96 -3.75 -8.73
N GLY A 41 -2.51 -3.51 -9.96
CA GLY A 41 -1.39 -2.60 -10.22
C GLY A 41 -1.85 -1.22 -10.65
N ILE A 42 -1.11 -0.18 -10.26
CA ILE A 42 -1.34 1.21 -10.70
C ILE A 42 -0.03 1.76 -11.30
N PRO A 43 0.31 1.41 -12.55
CA PRO A 43 1.63 1.70 -13.13
C PRO A 43 1.78 3.17 -13.58
N TRP A 44 1.80 4.09 -12.62
CA TRP A 44 1.80 5.53 -12.87
C TRP A 44 2.73 6.29 -11.92
N ASP A 45 3.58 7.15 -12.47
CA ASP A 45 4.53 7.99 -11.73
C ASP A 45 4.48 9.46 -12.22
N GLY A 46 3.27 9.93 -12.54
CA GLY A 46 3.03 11.27 -13.05
C GLY A 46 3.19 12.37 -12.00
N GLY A 47 3.18 12.02 -10.71
CA GLY A 47 3.40 12.94 -9.60
C GLY A 47 4.87 13.06 -9.17
N THR A 48 5.76 12.25 -9.71
CA THR A 48 7.17 12.20 -9.29
C THR A 48 7.91 13.47 -9.70
N THR A 49 8.58 14.13 -8.74
CA THR A 49 9.27 15.41 -8.99
C THR A 49 10.78 15.29 -9.20
N ASN A 50 11.38 14.11 -8.95
CA ASN A 50 12.82 13.90 -9.04
C ASN A 50 13.19 12.68 -9.90
N ARG A 51 13.19 11.47 -9.32
CA ARG A 51 13.63 10.24 -10.00
C ARG A 51 12.44 9.32 -10.33
N ALA A 52 11.86 9.52 -11.52
CA ALA A 52 10.76 8.69 -12.02
C ALA A 52 11.19 7.24 -12.34
N GLY A 53 10.22 6.35 -12.53
CA GLY A 53 10.45 4.93 -12.78
C GLY A 53 9.47 4.00 -12.08
N ALA A 54 8.73 4.52 -11.09
CA ALA A 54 7.75 3.76 -10.32
C ALA A 54 6.59 3.23 -11.18
N ARG A 55 6.35 3.78 -12.38
CA ARG A 55 5.43 3.19 -13.38
C ARG A 55 5.74 1.72 -13.73
N HIS A 56 6.97 1.26 -13.50
CA HIS A 56 7.40 -0.11 -13.75
C HIS A 56 7.25 -1.02 -12.51
N GLY A 57 7.00 -0.45 -11.33
CA GLY A 57 6.88 -1.14 -10.05
C GLY A 57 5.91 -2.33 -10.08
N PRO A 58 4.65 -2.16 -10.51
CA PRO A 58 3.67 -3.25 -10.49
C PRO A 58 4.10 -4.47 -11.30
N ARG A 59 4.86 -4.28 -12.39
CA ARG A 59 5.36 -5.38 -13.23
C ARG A 59 6.44 -6.18 -12.52
N GLU A 60 7.43 -5.52 -11.91
CA GLU A 60 8.51 -6.22 -11.22
C GLU A 60 8.07 -6.81 -9.88
N VAL A 61 7.12 -6.18 -9.18
CA VAL A 61 6.51 -6.80 -8.00
C VAL A 61 5.74 -8.06 -8.39
N ARG A 62 4.99 -8.07 -9.51
CA ARG A 62 4.40 -9.33 -10.03
C ARG A 62 5.46 -10.39 -10.30
N ASN A 63 6.54 -10.03 -10.97
CA ASN A 63 7.66 -10.93 -11.26
C ASN A 63 8.22 -11.56 -9.97
N GLN A 64 8.66 -10.73 -9.01
CA GLN A 64 9.25 -11.17 -7.75
C GLN A 64 8.27 -11.88 -6.82
N SER A 65 6.97 -11.59 -6.93
CA SER A 65 5.92 -12.27 -6.16
C SER A 65 5.83 -13.78 -6.44
N SER A 66 6.44 -14.27 -7.53
CA SER A 66 6.59 -15.70 -7.81
C SER A 66 7.36 -16.46 -6.71
N LEU A 67 8.12 -15.75 -5.87
CA LEU A 67 8.83 -16.31 -4.72
C LEU A 67 7.93 -16.48 -3.47
N MET A 68 6.77 -15.83 -3.43
CA MET A 68 5.81 -15.97 -2.33
C MET A 68 5.19 -17.37 -2.29
N ARG A 69 4.89 -17.85 -1.08
CA ARG A 69 4.31 -19.18 -0.83
C ARG A 69 2.86 -19.04 -0.37
N ARG A 70 2.20 -20.18 -0.11
CA ARG A 70 0.76 -20.21 0.22
C ARG A 70 0.44 -19.88 1.68
N VAL A 71 1.41 -20.02 2.58
CA VAL A 71 1.19 -19.96 4.03
C VAL A 71 2.18 -19.01 4.67
N HIS A 72 1.67 -18.11 5.51
CA HIS A 72 2.51 -17.28 6.34
C HIS A 72 2.98 -18.07 7.57
N HIS A 73 4.30 -18.26 7.70
CA HIS A 73 4.89 -19.21 8.63
C HIS A 73 4.76 -18.83 10.12
N VAL A 74 4.62 -17.55 10.46
CA VAL A 74 4.47 -17.10 11.87
C VAL A 74 3.01 -17.15 12.31
N SER A 75 2.10 -16.59 11.50
CA SER A 75 0.67 -16.50 11.86
C SER A 75 -0.12 -17.75 11.51
N GLY A 76 0.43 -18.64 10.66
CA GLY A 76 -0.29 -19.78 10.09
C GLY A 76 -1.35 -19.38 9.05
N THR A 77 -1.42 -18.11 8.64
CA THR A 77 -2.45 -17.64 7.71
C THR A 77 -2.25 -18.26 6.33
N GLU A 78 -3.31 -18.87 5.80
CA GLU A 78 -3.41 -19.34 4.42
C GLU A 78 -4.38 -18.44 3.65
N PRO A 79 -3.96 -17.26 3.14
CA PRO A 79 -4.90 -16.25 2.61
C PRO A 79 -5.81 -16.79 1.51
N PHE A 80 -5.26 -17.63 0.62
CA PHE A 80 -5.99 -18.23 -0.51
C PHE A 80 -6.97 -19.34 -0.09
N SER A 81 -6.89 -19.83 1.15
CA SER A 81 -7.81 -20.84 1.69
C SER A 81 -8.99 -20.19 2.41
N ILE A 82 -8.85 -18.94 2.87
CA ILE A 82 -9.83 -18.24 3.70
C ILE A 82 -10.50 -17.05 3.00
N ALA A 83 -9.94 -16.56 1.90
CA ALA A 83 -10.48 -15.47 1.08
C ALA A 83 -10.36 -15.80 -0.42
N ASN A 84 -11.30 -15.30 -1.22
CA ASN A 84 -11.26 -15.34 -2.67
C ASN A 84 -10.43 -14.18 -3.19
N VAL A 85 -9.24 -14.49 -3.73
CA VAL A 85 -8.22 -13.50 -4.11
C VAL A 85 -7.80 -13.74 -5.56
N ALA A 86 -7.70 -12.68 -6.37
CA ALA A 86 -7.19 -12.77 -7.73
C ALA A 86 -6.44 -11.49 -8.14
N ASP A 87 -5.62 -11.60 -9.20
CA ASP A 87 -5.00 -10.45 -9.88
C ASP A 87 -6.00 -9.88 -10.88
N VAL A 88 -6.41 -8.62 -10.69
CA VAL A 88 -7.36 -7.94 -11.58
C VAL A 88 -6.66 -7.15 -12.69
N GLY A 89 -5.34 -7.30 -12.83
CA GLY A 89 -4.52 -6.58 -13.79
C GLY A 89 -4.13 -5.18 -13.31
N ASP A 90 -3.84 -4.31 -14.26
CA ASP A 90 -3.48 -2.92 -13.99
C ASP A 90 -4.68 -2.00 -14.24
N LEU A 91 -4.82 -0.97 -13.43
CA LEU A 91 -5.72 0.14 -13.75
C LEU A 91 -5.22 0.88 -14.99
N SER A 92 -6.16 1.42 -15.76
CA SER A 92 -5.84 2.29 -16.89
C SER A 92 -5.23 3.60 -16.38
N VAL A 93 -4.14 4.05 -17.00
CA VAL A 93 -3.42 5.26 -16.62
C VAL A 93 -3.19 6.13 -17.85
N ASN A 94 -2.97 7.43 -17.65
CA ASN A 94 -2.47 8.32 -18.70
C ASN A 94 -1.08 8.83 -18.28
N PRO A 95 -0.01 8.43 -18.98
CA PRO A 95 1.35 8.85 -18.62
C PRO A 95 1.69 10.28 -19.07
N ILE A 96 0.79 10.94 -19.81
CA ILE A 96 1.01 12.28 -20.39
C ILE A 96 0.16 13.35 -19.70
N ASP A 97 -1.10 13.02 -19.41
CA ASP A 97 -2.04 13.93 -18.76
C ASP A 97 -2.27 13.50 -17.31
N LEU A 98 -1.80 14.31 -16.37
CA LEU A 98 -1.87 14.03 -14.95
C LEU A 98 -3.32 13.94 -14.44
N ILE A 99 -4.19 14.85 -14.90
CA ILE A 99 -5.57 14.94 -14.43
C ILE A 99 -6.41 13.79 -14.99
N ASP A 100 -6.22 13.45 -16.27
CA ASP A 100 -6.83 12.25 -16.85
C ASP A 100 -6.29 10.97 -16.17
N GLY A 101 -5.00 10.94 -15.81
CA GLY A 101 -4.39 9.86 -15.04
C GLY A 101 -5.11 9.62 -13.71
N LEU A 102 -5.26 10.67 -12.89
CA LEU A 102 -6.00 10.61 -11.61
C LEU A 102 -7.43 10.10 -11.80
N SER A 103 -8.16 10.67 -12.78
CA SER A 103 -9.56 10.31 -13.06
C SER A 103 -9.74 8.84 -13.45
N ARG A 104 -8.84 8.30 -14.27
CA ARG A 104 -8.88 6.89 -14.68
C ARG A 104 -8.58 5.93 -13.54
N ILE A 105 -7.62 6.28 -12.69
CA ILE A 105 -7.28 5.48 -11.50
C ILE A 105 -8.48 5.46 -10.54
N GLU A 106 -9.07 6.61 -10.26
CA GLU A 106 -10.24 6.73 -9.38
C GLU A 106 -11.40 5.89 -9.91
N LYS A 107 -11.73 6.01 -11.20
CA LYS A 107 -12.78 5.22 -11.83
C LYS A 107 -12.53 3.72 -11.73
N GLY A 108 -11.33 3.27 -12.08
CA GLY A 108 -10.97 1.85 -12.04
C GLY A 108 -11.00 1.29 -10.62
N MET A 109 -10.56 2.08 -9.64
CA MET A 109 -10.64 1.69 -8.23
C MET A 109 -12.10 1.65 -7.74
N ALA A 110 -12.93 2.61 -8.13
CA ALA A 110 -14.35 2.62 -7.79
C ALA A 110 -15.10 1.38 -8.31
N GLU A 111 -14.72 0.86 -9.49
CA GLU A 111 -15.27 -0.41 -10.01
C GLU A 111 -14.92 -1.60 -9.11
N ILE A 112 -13.70 -1.66 -8.58
CA ILE A 112 -13.26 -2.70 -7.62
C ILE A 112 -14.03 -2.59 -6.30
N VAL A 113 -14.08 -1.38 -5.73
CA VAL A 113 -14.74 -1.12 -4.45
C VAL A 113 -16.25 -1.38 -4.54
N THR A 114 -16.90 -0.96 -5.63
CA THR A 114 -18.34 -1.20 -5.87
C THR A 114 -18.65 -2.69 -6.02
N ALA A 115 -17.72 -3.50 -6.52
CA ALA A 115 -17.85 -4.94 -6.57
C ALA A 115 -17.76 -5.61 -5.18
N GLY A 116 -17.41 -4.86 -4.14
CA GLY A 116 -17.33 -5.32 -2.75
C GLY A 116 -15.99 -5.92 -2.35
N ALA A 117 -14.97 -5.86 -3.21
CA ALA A 117 -13.64 -6.38 -2.92
C ALA A 117 -12.77 -5.33 -2.21
N ILE A 118 -11.94 -5.78 -1.27
CA ILE A 118 -10.90 -4.95 -0.64
C ILE A 118 -9.73 -4.82 -1.64
N PRO A 119 -9.37 -3.61 -2.11
CA PRO A 119 -8.21 -3.43 -2.97
C PRO A 119 -6.90 -3.57 -2.20
N LEU A 120 -5.98 -4.38 -2.72
CA LEU A 120 -4.58 -4.41 -2.32
C LEU A 120 -3.72 -4.07 -3.54
N SER A 121 -3.29 -2.81 -3.60
CA SER A 121 -2.60 -2.26 -4.76
C SER A 121 -1.08 -2.37 -4.67
N VAL A 122 -0.44 -2.44 -5.82
CA VAL A 122 0.95 -2.01 -5.99
C VAL A 122 0.92 -0.78 -6.87
N GLY A 123 1.39 0.34 -6.32
CA GLY A 123 1.37 1.63 -6.99
C GLY A 123 2.50 1.81 -7.98
N GLY A 124 2.53 3.02 -8.53
CA GLY A 124 3.74 3.68 -8.96
C GLY A 124 4.12 4.66 -7.84
N ASP A 125 4.12 5.95 -8.12
CA ASP A 125 4.43 6.94 -7.07
C ASP A 125 3.28 7.12 -6.06
N HIS A 126 3.57 7.78 -4.93
CA HIS A 126 2.61 7.92 -3.82
C HIS A 126 1.36 8.76 -4.18
N LEU A 127 1.40 9.54 -5.27
CA LEU A 127 0.21 10.26 -5.74
C LEU A 127 -0.90 9.28 -6.18
N THR A 128 -0.56 8.04 -6.53
CA THR A 128 -1.56 6.99 -6.85
C THR A 128 -2.53 6.71 -5.71
N THR A 129 -2.18 6.98 -4.46
CA THR A 129 -3.05 6.74 -3.30
C THR A 129 -4.20 7.74 -3.21
N LEU A 130 -4.04 8.99 -3.67
CA LEU A 130 -5.11 10.00 -3.65
C LEU A 130 -6.39 9.55 -4.39
N PRO A 131 -6.36 9.13 -5.68
CA PRO A 131 -7.55 8.65 -6.38
C PRO A 131 -8.09 7.33 -5.80
N VAL A 132 -7.25 6.52 -5.12
CA VAL A 132 -7.73 5.33 -4.40
C VAL A 132 -8.56 5.73 -3.18
N LEU A 133 -8.10 6.73 -2.42
CA LEU A 133 -8.85 7.27 -1.28
C LEU A 133 -10.18 7.91 -1.72
N ARG A 134 -10.20 8.61 -2.86
CA ARG A 134 -11.45 9.17 -3.44
C ARG A 134 -12.49 8.07 -3.72
N ALA A 135 -12.05 6.92 -4.22
CA ALA A 135 -12.92 5.79 -4.48
C ALA A 135 -13.40 5.06 -3.20
N LEU A 136 -12.59 5.07 -2.13
CA LEU A 136 -12.90 4.36 -0.88
C LEU A 136 -13.76 5.17 0.10
N ALA A 137 -13.50 6.47 0.24
CA ALA A 137 -14.09 7.34 1.26
C ALA A 137 -15.54 7.80 0.95
N THR A 138 -16.33 6.97 0.27
CA THR A 138 -17.71 7.29 -0.13
C THR A 138 -18.69 7.40 1.05
N GLY A 139 -18.35 6.76 2.18
CA GLY A 139 -19.13 6.79 3.42
C GLY A 139 -18.67 7.85 4.45
N GLY A 140 -17.76 8.73 4.06
CA GLY A 140 -17.10 9.69 4.95
C GLY A 140 -15.60 9.39 5.15
N PRO A 141 -14.90 10.25 5.92
CA PRO A 141 -13.46 10.16 6.10
C PRO A 141 -13.04 8.86 6.78
N ILE A 142 -11.92 8.29 6.33
CA ILE A 142 -11.33 7.06 6.90
C ILE A 142 -10.02 7.37 7.64
N GLY A 143 -9.55 6.43 8.47
CA GLY A 143 -8.23 6.52 9.10
C GLY A 143 -7.09 6.14 8.15
N LEU A 144 -5.86 6.46 8.53
CA LEU A 144 -4.64 6.13 7.76
C LEU A 144 -3.53 5.62 8.69
N ILE A 145 -2.94 4.48 8.36
CA ILE A 145 -1.62 4.08 8.85
C ILE A 145 -0.65 4.19 7.67
N HIS A 146 0.37 5.02 7.83
CA HIS A 146 1.28 5.43 6.76
C HIS A 146 2.73 5.10 7.15
N PHE A 147 3.38 4.22 6.40
CA PHE A 147 4.80 3.89 6.58
C PHE A 147 5.59 4.56 5.47
N ASP A 148 6.43 5.53 5.82
CA ASP A 148 7.09 6.41 4.84
C ASP A 148 8.32 7.09 5.43
N ALA A 149 9.27 7.50 4.58
CA ALA A 149 10.32 8.45 4.95
C ALA A 149 9.83 9.91 4.97
N HIS A 150 8.78 10.25 4.22
CA HIS A 150 8.23 11.59 4.03
C HIS A 150 6.78 11.70 4.51
N SER A 151 6.37 12.93 4.85
CA SER A 151 5.02 13.17 5.37
C SER A 151 3.97 13.26 4.25
N ASP A 152 4.37 13.57 3.01
CA ASP A 152 3.48 13.65 1.85
C ASP A 152 2.23 14.55 2.05
N THR A 153 2.44 15.60 2.84
CA THR A 153 1.46 16.63 3.19
C THR A 153 1.89 18.02 2.73
N ASN A 154 2.80 18.12 1.77
CA ASN A 154 3.19 19.40 1.18
C ASN A 154 2.02 20.01 0.40
N ASP A 155 2.09 21.32 0.16
CA ASP A 155 1.03 22.02 -0.58
C ASP A 155 1.23 21.88 -2.09
N CYS A 156 2.13 22.66 -2.64
CA CYS A 156 2.32 22.79 -4.08
C CYS A 156 3.80 22.71 -4.42
N TYR A 157 4.07 22.30 -5.65
CA TYR A 157 5.42 22.27 -6.22
C TYR A 157 5.49 23.14 -7.48
N PHE A 158 6.63 23.80 -7.70
CA PHE A 158 6.95 24.54 -8.94
C PHE A 158 5.85 25.51 -9.41
N GLY A 159 5.29 26.28 -8.49
CA GLY A 159 4.10 27.10 -8.71
C GLY A 159 2.89 26.47 -8.05
N ASP A 160 1.70 26.66 -8.63
CA ASP A 160 0.43 26.18 -8.07
C ASP A 160 0.09 24.77 -8.56
N ASN A 161 1.04 23.83 -8.54
CA ASN A 161 0.78 22.43 -8.91
C ASN A 161 0.46 21.61 -7.66
N PRO A 162 -0.81 21.27 -7.40
CA PRO A 162 -1.26 20.68 -6.14
C PRO A 162 -1.11 19.16 -6.09
N TYR A 163 -0.67 18.53 -7.18
CA TYR A 163 -0.64 17.08 -7.34
C TYR A 163 0.77 16.62 -7.69
N THR A 164 1.51 16.20 -6.67
CA THR A 164 2.76 15.46 -6.79
C THR A 164 2.73 14.30 -5.80
N HIS A 165 3.72 13.41 -5.86
CA HIS A 165 3.83 12.35 -4.87
C HIS A 165 4.02 12.85 -3.43
N GLY A 166 4.47 14.10 -3.23
CA GLY A 166 4.59 14.73 -1.91
C GLY A 166 3.33 15.47 -1.41
N THR A 167 2.20 15.43 -2.12
CA THR A 167 0.96 16.12 -1.76
C THR A 167 -0.29 15.26 -1.50
N PRO A 168 -0.32 13.92 -1.67
CA PRO A 168 -1.56 13.16 -1.70
C PRO A 168 -2.36 13.27 -0.40
N PHE A 169 -1.70 13.27 0.76
CA PHE A 169 -2.40 13.27 2.05
C PHE A 169 -2.89 14.63 2.47
N ARG A 170 -2.22 15.71 2.03
CA ARG A 170 -2.80 17.04 2.18
C ARG A 170 -4.10 17.17 1.40
N ARG A 171 -4.11 16.75 0.13
CA ARG A 171 -5.35 16.75 -0.68
C ARG A 171 -6.42 15.87 -0.08
N ALA A 172 -6.06 14.68 0.39
CA ALA A 172 -7.02 13.78 1.01
C ALA A 172 -7.66 14.33 2.29
N ILE A 173 -6.91 15.10 3.10
CA ILE A 173 -7.46 15.81 4.27
C ILE A 173 -8.36 16.96 3.82
N GLU A 174 -7.91 17.81 2.90
CA GLU A 174 -8.67 18.97 2.38
C GLU A 174 -9.97 18.55 1.68
N GLU A 175 -9.97 17.39 1.00
CA GLU A 175 -11.14 16.80 0.34
C GLU A 175 -12.06 16.03 1.31
N GLY A 176 -11.70 15.91 2.59
CA GLY A 176 -12.49 15.21 3.59
C GLY A 176 -12.50 13.68 3.43
N LEU A 177 -11.49 13.12 2.75
CA LEU A 177 -11.33 11.67 2.53
C LEU A 177 -10.68 10.98 3.74
N LEU A 178 -9.84 11.72 4.47
CA LEU A 178 -9.16 11.25 5.68
C LEU A 178 -9.58 12.06 6.90
N ASP A 179 -9.74 11.37 8.03
CA ASP A 179 -9.89 12.02 9.34
C ASP A 179 -8.49 12.25 9.91
N PRO A 180 -8.00 13.50 9.98
CA PRO A 180 -6.63 13.79 10.40
C PRO A 180 -6.34 13.33 11.84
N GLY A 181 -7.34 13.26 12.72
CA GLY A 181 -7.19 12.72 14.08
C GLY A 181 -7.00 11.20 14.13
N ARG A 182 -7.17 10.52 12.99
CA ARG A 182 -6.97 9.07 12.79
C ARG A 182 -5.87 8.79 11.78
N ILE A 183 -4.94 9.72 11.58
CA ILE A 183 -3.75 9.52 10.75
C ILE A 183 -2.53 9.33 11.65
N VAL A 184 -1.81 8.25 11.43
CA VAL A 184 -0.49 8.00 12.02
C VAL A 184 0.53 7.71 10.93
N GLN A 185 1.60 8.50 10.90
CA GLN A 185 2.71 8.39 9.97
C GLN A 185 3.95 7.90 10.72
N ILE A 186 4.66 6.92 10.18
CA ILE A 186 5.70 6.17 10.89
C ILE A 186 6.93 6.05 10.00
N GLY A 187 8.08 6.53 10.47
CA GLY A 187 9.36 6.42 9.76
C GLY A 187 9.91 7.71 9.18
N ILE A 188 9.21 8.83 9.40
CA ILE A 188 9.56 10.14 8.84
C ILE A 188 10.99 10.52 9.23
N ARG A 189 11.82 10.88 8.25
CA ARG A 189 13.24 11.23 8.43
C ARG A 189 13.77 12.02 7.24
N GLY A 190 15.05 12.38 7.28
CA GLY A 190 15.72 13.12 6.22
C GLY A 190 15.75 14.62 6.48
N SER A 191 16.47 15.36 5.63
CA SER A 191 16.51 16.82 5.70
C SER A 191 15.26 17.41 5.06
N ILE A 192 14.61 18.35 5.76
CA ILE A 192 13.43 19.07 5.29
C ILE A 192 13.80 20.37 4.57
N TYR A 193 12.88 20.89 3.73
CA TYR A 193 13.09 22.16 3.02
C TYR A 193 12.94 23.36 3.96
N ASP A 194 11.96 23.30 4.85
CA ASP A 194 11.62 24.36 5.78
C ASP A 194 11.40 23.80 7.19
N ALA A 195 11.78 24.56 8.22
CA ALA A 195 11.65 24.11 9.62
C ALA A 195 10.20 23.76 10.03
N GLY A 196 9.21 24.35 9.35
CA GLY A 196 7.78 24.14 9.60
C GLY A 196 7.09 23.18 8.62
N GLU A 197 7.82 22.39 7.82
CA GLU A 197 7.26 21.48 6.80
C GLU A 197 6.15 20.57 7.37
N HIS A 198 6.32 20.09 8.61
CA HIS A 198 5.38 19.21 9.29
C HIS A 198 4.29 19.92 10.11
N ASP A 199 4.37 21.25 10.26
CA ASP A 199 3.50 21.99 11.20
C ASP A 199 2.05 21.95 10.77
N TRP A 200 1.78 22.05 9.46
CA TRP A 200 0.42 21.98 8.93
C TRP A 200 -0.24 20.64 9.28
N ALA A 201 0.44 19.51 9.03
CA ALA A 201 -0.07 18.18 9.32
C ALA A 201 -0.37 18.01 10.82
N LYS A 202 0.57 18.43 11.68
CA LYS A 202 0.38 18.40 13.15
C LYS A 202 -0.79 19.27 13.59
N GLN A 203 -0.99 20.44 12.98
CA GLN A 203 -2.12 21.33 13.27
C GLN A 203 -3.47 20.73 12.86
N GLN A 204 -3.51 19.89 11.81
CA GLN A 204 -4.73 19.14 11.46
C GLN A 204 -5.04 18.01 12.45
N GLY A 205 -4.05 17.55 13.22
CA GLY A 205 -4.18 16.44 14.17
C GLY A 205 -3.42 15.17 13.77
N VAL A 206 -2.62 15.21 12.70
CA VAL A 206 -1.82 14.07 12.25
C VAL A 206 -0.76 13.71 13.28
N ARG A 207 -0.69 12.42 13.63
CA ARG A 207 0.38 11.89 14.48
C ARG A 207 1.58 11.48 13.63
N ILE A 208 2.70 12.18 13.79
CA ILE A 208 3.96 11.86 13.12
C ILE A 208 4.92 11.20 14.11
N ILE A 209 5.28 9.95 13.87
CA ILE A 209 6.31 9.19 14.58
C ILE A 209 7.57 9.19 13.70
N TYR A 210 8.51 10.06 14.05
CA TYR A 210 9.80 10.13 13.37
C TYR A 210 10.62 8.85 13.58
N MET A 211 11.57 8.60 12.68
CA MET A 211 12.42 7.42 12.74
C MET A 211 13.18 7.31 14.07
N GLU A 212 13.63 8.43 14.65
CA GLU A 212 14.31 8.44 15.95
C GLU A 212 13.39 7.98 17.08
N GLU A 213 12.13 8.41 17.04
CA GLU A 213 11.12 7.98 18.01
C GLU A 213 10.83 6.49 17.85
N PHE A 214 10.67 6.02 16.61
CA PHE A 214 10.49 4.59 16.32
C PHE A 214 11.64 3.75 16.88
N VAL A 215 12.90 4.15 16.66
CA VAL A 215 14.08 3.44 17.17
C VAL A 215 14.09 3.40 18.70
N SER A 216 13.65 4.48 19.35
CA SER A 216 13.62 4.55 20.83
C SER A 216 12.55 3.65 21.47
N ARG A 217 11.43 3.44 20.79
CA ARG A 217 10.23 2.75 21.32
C ARG A 217 10.08 1.32 20.83
N GLY A 218 10.53 1.05 19.61
CA GLY A 218 10.36 -0.22 18.91
C GLY A 218 8.96 -0.44 18.32
N ALA A 219 8.87 -1.43 17.43
CA ALA A 219 7.66 -1.68 16.64
C ALA A 219 6.41 -2.03 17.48
N GLU A 220 6.55 -2.74 18.60
CA GLU A 220 5.39 -3.15 19.41
C GLU A 220 4.66 -1.98 20.08
N ASP A 221 5.41 -1.03 20.62
CA ASP A 221 4.85 0.18 21.25
C ASP A 221 4.28 1.12 20.20
N VAL A 222 5.04 1.40 19.14
CA VAL A 222 4.60 2.26 18.03
C VAL A 222 3.32 1.73 17.39
N MET A 223 3.24 0.43 17.09
CA MET A 223 2.05 -0.15 16.48
C MET A 223 0.89 -0.28 17.45
N ARG A 224 1.13 -0.32 18.77
CA ARG A 224 0.04 -0.20 19.76
C ARG A 224 -0.61 1.18 19.68
N GLU A 225 0.18 2.25 19.71
CA GLU A 225 -0.34 3.62 19.55
C GLU A 225 -1.04 3.79 18.21
N ALA A 226 -0.45 3.29 17.11
CA ALA A 226 -1.06 3.38 15.79
C ALA A 226 -2.46 2.74 15.75
N ARG A 227 -2.63 1.55 16.36
CA ARG A 227 -3.94 0.88 16.49
C ARG A 227 -4.91 1.65 17.38
N GLU A 228 -4.44 2.28 18.45
CA GLU A 228 -5.28 3.10 19.33
C GLU A 228 -5.81 4.35 18.60
N ILE A 229 -4.96 5.01 17.81
CA ILE A 229 -5.33 6.18 17.00
C ILE A 229 -6.38 5.83 15.96
N VAL A 230 -6.18 4.75 15.20
CA VAL A 230 -7.15 4.36 14.15
C VAL A 230 -8.36 3.61 14.69
N GLY A 231 -8.31 3.09 15.91
CA GLY A 231 -9.42 2.38 16.56
C GLY A 231 -10.07 1.29 15.68
N GLY A 232 -11.39 1.12 15.82
CA GLY A 232 -12.17 0.10 15.10
C GLY A 232 -12.92 0.56 13.84
N LEU A 233 -12.74 1.81 13.40
CA LEU A 233 -13.41 2.32 12.18
C LEU A 233 -12.56 2.04 10.93
N PRO A 234 -13.11 2.18 9.71
CA PRO A 234 -12.39 2.00 8.46
C PRO A 234 -11.03 2.71 8.41
N THR A 235 -10.01 1.99 7.98
CA THR A 235 -8.63 2.47 7.91
C THR A 235 -7.97 2.00 6.62
N TYR A 236 -7.27 2.91 5.95
CA TYR A 236 -6.39 2.59 4.84
C TYR A 236 -4.95 2.38 5.34
N VAL A 237 -4.22 1.45 4.75
CA VAL A 237 -2.80 1.22 5.07
C VAL A 237 -1.97 1.44 3.82
N THR A 238 -1.11 2.45 3.83
CA THR A 238 -0.14 2.68 2.75
C THR A 238 1.26 2.34 3.24
N PHE A 239 2.01 1.65 2.39
CA PHE A 239 3.41 1.31 2.64
C PHE A 239 4.28 1.85 1.50
N ASP A 240 4.96 2.96 1.78
CA ASP A 240 6.02 3.44 0.91
C ASP A 240 7.28 2.60 1.11
N ILE A 241 7.86 2.12 0.01
CA ILE A 241 9.04 1.29 0.05
C ILE A 241 10.29 2.06 0.52
N ASP A 242 10.31 3.40 0.38
CA ASP A 242 11.42 4.24 0.83
C ASP A 242 11.49 4.42 2.35
N SER A 243 10.45 3.98 3.07
CA SER A 243 10.47 3.82 4.52
C SER A 243 11.56 2.81 4.97
N ILE A 244 11.89 1.85 4.11
CA ILE A 244 12.96 0.87 4.31
C ILE A 244 14.31 1.50 3.91
N ASP A 245 15.36 1.21 4.68
CA ASP A 245 16.69 1.73 4.40
C ASP A 245 17.16 1.37 2.96
N PRO A 246 17.80 2.29 2.23
CA PRO A 246 18.27 2.06 0.86
C PRO A 246 19.25 0.88 0.71
N SER A 247 19.88 0.42 1.80
CA SER A 247 20.67 -0.82 1.80
C SER A 247 19.84 -2.09 1.57
N MET A 248 18.51 -2.02 1.74
CA MET A 248 17.56 -3.12 1.55
C MET A 248 16.44 -2.80 0.55
N ALA A 249 16.18 -1.53 0.25
CA ALA A 249 15.23 -1.06 -0.76
C ALA A 249 15.83 0.06 -1.64
N PRO A 250 16.90 -0.22 -2.42
CA PRO A 250 17.58 0.81 -3.22
C PRO A 250 16.73 1.39 -4.38
N GLY A 251 15.75 0.63 -4.85
CA GLY A 251 14.92 0.94 -6.01
C GLY A 251 13.70 1.79 -5.67
N THR A 252 13.91 3.03 -5.28
CA THR A 252 12.86 4.04 -5.00
C THR A 252 13.24 5.42 -5.55
N GLY A 253 12.28 6.33 -5.71
CA GLY A 253 12.50 7.69 -6.19
C GLY A 253 13.30 8.58 -5.22
N THR A 254 13.00 8.52 -3.92
CA THR A 254 13.43 9.48 -2.89
C THR A 254 14.07 8.81 -1.67
N PRO A 255 15.20 8.10 -1.81
CA PRO A 255 15.77 7.32 -0.72
C PRO A 255 16.33 8.21 0.40
N GLU A 256 15.91 7.93 1.64
CA GLU A 256 16.50 8.51 2.85
C GLU A 256 17.27 7.43 3.62
N THR A 257 18.54 7.67 3.97
CA THR A 257 19.33 6.69 4.75
C THR A 257 18.87 6.61 6.20
N GLY A 258 19.15 5.49 6.88
CA GLY A 258 18.78 5.27 8.29
C GLY A 258 17.33 4.84 8.47
N GLY A 259 16.76 4.13 7.48
CA GLY A 259 15.37 3.68 7.49
C GLY A 259 15.15 2.34 8.21
N PHE A 260 13.94 1.80 8.09
CA PHE A 260 13.61 0.49 8.65
C PHE A 260 14.46 -0.61 8.02
N THR A 261 14.79 -1.63 8.80
CA THR A 261 15.12 -2.92 8.22
C THR A 261 13.86 -3.58 7.65
N THR A 262 14.02 -4.41 6.62
CA THR A 262 12.90 -5.22 6.09
C THR A 262 12.21 -6.06 7.16
N ARG A 263 12.93 -6.49 8.20
CA ARG A 263 12.36 -7.25 9.33
C ARG A 263 11.43 -6.40 10.20
N GLU A 264 11.80 -5.14 10.46
CA GLU A 264 10.95 -4.21 11.21
C GLU A 264 9.67 -3.88 10.44
N ALA A 265 9.78 -3.66 9.12
CA ALA A 265 8.62 -3.48 8.25
C ALA A 265 7.65 -4.67 8.32
N GLN A 266 8.15 -5.91 8.19
CA GLN A 266 7.31 -7.11 8.34
C GLN A 266 6.68 -7.20 9.74
N GLN A 267 7.43 -6.87 10.80
CA GLN A 267 6.90 -6.88 12.16
C GLN A 267 5.76 -5.88 12.33
N MET A 268 5.92 -4.66 11.81
CA MET A 268 4.88 -3.62 11.86
C MET A 268 3.62 -4.04 11.12
N ILE A 269 3.74 -4.58 9.90
CA ILE A 269 2.58 -5.06 9.14
C ILE A 269 1.84 -6.17 9.88
N ARG A 270 2.55 -7.14 10.47
CA ARG A 270 1.91 -8.22 11.26
C ARG A 270 1.15 -7.69 12.48
N LEU A 271 1.61 -6.57 13.05
CA LEU A 271 0.97 -5.89 14.17
C LEU A 271 -0.27 -5.06 13.76
N LEU A 272 -0.65 -5.03 12.48
CA LEU A 272 -1.94 -4.48 12.03
C LEU A 272 -3.13 -5.40 12.34
N ALA A 273 -2.91 -6.61 12.86
CA ALA A 273 -3.99 -7.51 13.25
C ALA A 273 -5.00 -6.80 14.17
N GLY A 274 -6.29 -6.85 13.79
CA GLY A 274 -7.39 -6.19 14.48
C GLY A 274 -7.75 -4.79 13.95
N VAL A 275 -6.94 -4.20 13.06
CA VAL A 275 -7.33 -2.98 12.33
C VAL A 275 -8.38 -3.33 11.28
N ARG A 276 -9.41 -2.50 11.12
CA ARG A 276 -10.42 -2.62 10.05
C ARG A 276 -9.89 -2.04 8.74
N ILE A 277 -9.07 -2.82 8.03
CA ILE A 277 -8.45 -2.43 6.76
C ILE A 277 -9.49 -2.47 5.64
N VAL A 278 -9.71 -1.34 4.97
CA VAL A 278 -10.64 -1.22 3.83
C VAL A 278 -9.94 -1.13 2.48
N GLY A 279 -8.63 -0.97 2.49
CA GLY A 279 -7.74 -1.00 1.33
C GLY A 279 -6.30 -0.84 1.81
N ALA A 280 -5.35 -1.29 0.99
CA ALA A 280 -3.95 -1.06 1.24
C ALA A 280 -3.13 -0.97 -0.05
N ASP A 281 -1.97 -0.33 0.00
CA ASP A 281 -1.02 -0.32 -1.11
C ASP A 281 0.44 -0.51 -0.67
N VAL A 282 1.27 -0.85 -1.66
CA VAL A 282 2.73 -0.73 -1.62
C VAL A 282 3.13 0.17 -2.80
N VAL A 283 3.81 1.28 -2.53
CA VAL A 283 4.13 2.32 -3.52
C VAL A 283 5.64 2.55 -3.65
N GLU A 284 6.03 3.41 -4.61
CA GLU A 284 7.39 3.89 -4.88
C GLU A 284 8.44 2.83 -5.26
N VAL A 285 8.03 1.59 -5.53
CA VAL A 285 8.93 0.60 -6.14
C VAL A 285 9.31 1.08 -7.53
N SER A 286 10.57 1.46 -7.71
CA SER A 286 11.13 2.03 -8.93
C SER A 286 12.24 1.12 -9.51
N PRO A 287 11.86 0.17 -10.40
CA PRO A 287 12.79 -0.77 -11.01
C PRO A 287 14.05 -0.20 -11.67
N PRO A 288 14.04 0.99 -12.32
CA PRO A 288 15.27 1.55 -12.89
C PRO A 288 16.40 1.79 -11.88
N PHE A 289 16.08 1.91 -10.59
CA PHE A 289 17.04 2.07 -9.50
C PHE A 289 17.20 0.81 -8.64
N ASP A 290 16.47 -0.25 -8.95
CA ASP A 290 16.49 -1.48 -8.17
C ASP A 290 17.73 -2.33 -8.52
N LEU A 291 18.34 -2.93 -7.49
CA LEU A 291 19.50 -3.79 -7.63
C LEU A 291 19.05 -5.25 -7.61
N ALA A 292 19.11 -5.90 -8.77
CA ALA A 292 18.77 -7.31 -8.94
C ALA A 292 17.37 -7.71 -8.43
N GLY A 293 16.40 -6.78 -8.47
CA GLY A 293 15.02 -7.03 -8.04
C GLY A 293 14.82 -7.07 -6.52
N MET A 294 15.79 -6.57 -5.74
CA MET A 294 15.75 -6.60 -4.27
C MET A 294 14.54 -5.82 -3.72
N THR A 295 14.30 -4.63 -4.26
CA THR A 295 13.21 -3.74 -3.83
C THR A 295 11.87 -4.29 -4.30
N ALA A 296 11.79 -4.80 -5.52
CA ALA A 296 10.59 -5.49 -6.00
C ALA A 296 10.24 -6.73 -5.17
N LEU A 297 11.24 -7.47 -4.66
CA LEU A 297 11.03 -8.58 -3.73
C LEU A 297 10.58 -8.10 -2.34
N ALA A 298 11.14 -7.00 -1.85
CA ALA A 298 10.67 -6.37 -0.61
C ALA A 298 9.20 -5.95 -0.74
N GLY A 299 8.83 -5.27 -1.82
CA GLY A 299 7.45 -4.89 -2.12
C GLY A 299 6.50 -6.09 -2.24
N ALA A 300 6.92 -7.15 -2.95
CA ALA A 300 6.13 -8.39 -3.03
C ALA A 300 5.95 -9.06 -1.66
N THR A 301 6.95 -8.97 -0.79
CA THR A 301 6.88 -9.51 0.57
C THR A 301 5.93 -8.68 1.44
N MET A 302 6.01 -7.35 1.40
CA MET A 302 5.08 -6.47 2.15
C MET A 302 3.63 -6.66 1.68
N MET A 303 3.41 -6.79 0.37
CA MET A 303 2.11 -7.11 -0.20
C MET A 303 1.57 -8.45 0.34
N PHE A 304 2.41 -9.49 0.47
CA PHE A 304 1.98 -10.77 1.04
C PHE A 304 1.66 -10.69 2.54
N GLU A 305 2.42 -9.90 3.32
CA GLU A 305 2.15 -9.66 4.74
C GLU A 305 0.81 -8.95 4.92
N LEU A 306 0.55 -7.88 4.15
CA LEU A 306 -0.73 -7.16 4.13
C LEU A 306 -1.89 -8.08 3.73
N LEU A 307 -1.71 -8.87 2.66
CA LEU A 307 -2.70 -9.85 2.21
C LEU A 307 -3.09 -10.82 3.34
N CYS A 308 -2.13 -11.30 4.13
CA CYS A 308 -2.41 -12.20 5.23
C CYS A 308 -3.23 -11.53 6.36
N VAL A 309 -2.96 -10.27 6.68
CA VAL A 309 -3.73 -9.51 7.67
C VAL A 309 -5.16 -9.30 7.16
N ILE A 310 -5.33 -8.85 5.92
CA ILE A 310 -6.63 -8.58 5.31
C ILE A 310 -7.45 -9.87 5.17
N ALA A 311 -6.85 -10.96 4.71
CA ALA A 311 -7.56 -12.24 4.56
C ALA A 311 -8.09 -12.78 5.89
N LYS A 312 -7.36 -12.56 6.99
CA LYS A 312 -7.83 -12.94 8.33
C LYS A 312 -9.04 -12.11 8.77
N GLN A 313 -9.02 -10.80 8.51
CA GLN A 313 -10.19 -9.94 8.74
C GLN A 313 -11.42 -10.43 7.94
N VAL A 314 -11.24 -10.76 6.66
CA VAL A 314 -12.33 -11.31 5.82
C VAL A 314 -12.90 -12.59 6.43
N GLU A 315 -12.05 -13.50 6.89
CA GLU A 315 -12.47 -14.74 7.54
C GLU A 315 -13.29 -14.47 8.82
N GLU A 316 -12.83 -13.55 9.66
CA GLU A 316 -13.51 -13.15 10.90
C GLU A 316 -14.89 -12.54 10.64
N LEU A 317 -15.00 -11.64 9.64
CA LEU A 317 -16.28 -11.05 9.22
C LEU A 317 -17.26 -12.08 8.68
N ARG A 318 -16.75 -13.06 7.90
CA ARG A 318 -17.57 -14.15 7.37
C ARG A 318 -18.08 -15.06 8.49
N LYS A 319 -17.24 -15.39 9.48
CA LYS A 319 -17.65 -16.16 10.66
C LYS A 319 -18.71 -15.41 11.49
N ALA A 320 -18.55 -14.10 11.66
CA ALA A 320 -19.52 -13.28 12.39
C ALA A 320 -20.89 -13.17 11.68
N SER A 321 -20.91 -13.24 10.35
CA SER A 321 -22.16 -13.16 9.55
C SER A 321 -22.91 -14.50 9.45
N GLN A 322 -22.33 -15.60 9.96
CA GLN A 322 -22.95 -16.94 9.99
C GLN A 322 -23.59 -17.29 11.34
N ILE A 323 -23.42 -16.42 12.34
CA ILE A 323 -24.03 -16.51 13.68
C ILE A 323 -25.29 -15.64 13.70
#